data_AF-A0A2M7BBS7-F1
#
_entry.id   AF-A0A2M7BBS7-F1
#
_cell.length_a   1.000
_cell.length_b   1.000
_cell.length_c   1.000
_cell.angle_alpha   90.00
_cell.angle_beta   90.00
_cell.angle_gamma   90.00
#
_symmetry.space_group_name_H-M   'P 1'
#
loop_
_entity.id
_entity.type
_entity.pdbx_description
1 polymer ?
#
loop_
_entity_poly.entity_id
_entity_poly.type
_entity_poly.pdbx_seq_one_letter_code
_entity_poly.pdbx_strand_id
1 'polypeptide(L)' 'MIKFIKQNWEYLFLVLFIIVASILRFWHINRLEFFTYDQARDALFVKRMIVDHEWRLLGTQTSLPGMYLPP' A
#
# COMPACT_ATOMS: atom_id res chain seq x y z
N MET A 1 30.73 -20.02 -1.52
CA MET A 1 29.76 -19.22 -2.31
C MET A 1 28.72 -20.10 -3.00
N ILE A 2 29.11 -21.01 -3.90
CA ILE A 2 28.18 -21.90 -4.63
C ILE A 2 27.31 -22.77 -3.69
N LYS A 3 27.90 -23.32 -2.61
CA LYS A 3 27.18 -24.14 -1.62
C LYS A 3 26.11 -23.34 -0.86
N PHE A 4 26.36 -22.06 -0.58
CA PHE A 4 25.42 -21.17 0.10
C PHE A 4 24.24 -20.79 -0.78
N ILE A 5 24.51 -20.51 -2.07
CA ILE A 5 23.47 -20.23 -3.07
C ILE A 5 22.56 -21.45 -3.25
N LYS A 6 23.15 -22.66 -3.30
CA LYS A 6 22.37 -23.90 -3.43
C LYS A 6 21.55 -24.23 -2.18
N GLN A 7 22.04 -23.89 -0.99
CA GLN A 7 21.34 -24.10 0.28
C GLN A 7 20.17 -23.13 0.47
N ASN A 8 20.33 -21.87 0.05
CA ASN A 8 19.39 -20.77 0.32
C ASN A 8 18.71 -20.23 -0.95
N TRP A 9 18.60 -21.07 -1.99
CA TRP A 9 18.09 -20.66 -3.29
C TRP A 9 16.65 -20.15 -3.21
N GLU A 10 15.83 -20.69 -2.30
CA GLU A 10 14.44 -20.28 -2.07
C GLU A 10 14.35 -18.84 -1.56
N TYR A 11 15.18 -18.46 -0.60
CA TYR A 11 15.24 -17.09 -0.08
C TYR A 11 15.73 -16.11 -1.14
N LEU A 12 16.75 -16.49 -1.92
CA LEU A 12 17.25 -15.68 -3.02
C LEU A 12 16.16 -15.50 -4.09
N PHE A 13 15.41 -16.55 -4.41
CA PHE A 13 14.29 -16.48 -5.33
C PHE A 13 13.17 -15.59 -4.80
N LEU A 14 12.80 -15.71 -3.52
CA LEU A 14 11.79 -14.85 -2.88
C LEU A 14 12.19 -13.38 -2.89
N VAL A 15 13.44 -13.07 -2.53
CA VAL A 15 13.96 -11.70 -2.58
C VAL A 15 13.93 -11.16 -4.00
N LEU A 16 14.40 -11.94 -4.97
CA LEU A 16 14.33 -11.57 -6.38
C LEU A 16 12.89 -11.32 -6.84
N PHE A 17 11.97 -12.20 -6.44
CA PHE A 17 10.55 -12.10 -6.76
C PHE A 17 9.94 -10.81 -6.19
N ILE A 18 10.19 -10.49 -4.92
CA ILE A 18 9.70 -9.26 -4.27
C ILE A 18 10.27 -8.02 -4.95
N ILE A 19 11.56 -8.04 -5.31
CA ILE A 19 12.20 -6.92 -6.01
C ILE A 19 11.55 -6.70 -7.38
N VAL A 20 11.40 -7.77 -8.17
CA VAL A 20 10.76 -7.69 -9.50
C VAL A 20 9.31 -7.23 -9.37
N ALA A 21 8.53 -7.79 -8.45
CA ALA A 21 7.15 -7.39 -8.20
C ALA A 21 7.05 -5.91 -7.81
N SER A 22 7.97 -5.44 -6.97
CA SER A 22 8.03 -4.04 -6.54
C SER A 22 8.36 -3.12 -7.72
N ILE A 23 9.37 -3.45 -8.52
CA ILE A 23 9.73 -2.68 -9.72
C ILE A 23 8.54 -2.59 -10.68
N LEU A 24 7.88 -3.72 -10.97
CA LEU A 24 6.70 -3.74 -11.85
C LEU A 24 5.54 -2.92 -11.28
N ARG A 25 5.31 -2.98 -9.97
CA ARG A 25 4.26 -2.21 -9.28
C ARG A 25 4.47 -0.71 -9.42
N PHE A 26 5.73 -0.24 -9.32
CA PHE A 26 6.07 1.18 -9.39
C PHE A 26 6.48 1.65 -10.79
N TRP A 27 6.61 0.76 -11.77
CA TRP A 27 7.01 1.09 -13.15
C TRP A 27 6.10 2.16 -13.79
N HIS A 28 4.81 2.17 -13.43
CA HIS A 28 3.83 3.13 -13.92
C HIS A 28 3.32 4.06 -12.81
N ILE A 29 4.16 4.44 -11.85
CA ILE A 29 3.73 5.30 -10.72
C ILE A 29 3.16 6.64 -11.20
N ASN A 30 3.65 7.19 -12.31
CA ASN A 30 3.15 8.44 -12.89
C ASN A 30 1.71 8.31 -13.43
N ARG A 31 1.20 7.10 -13.68
CA ARG A 31 -0.22 6.89 -14.04
C ARG A 31 -1.15 6.87 -12.81
N LEU A 32 -0.58 6.84 -11.60
CA LEU A 32 -1.32 6.90 -10.33
C LEU A 32 -1.44 8.34 -9.80
N GLU A 33 -1.03 9.34 -10.58
CA GLU A 33 -1.07 10.77 -10.19
C GLU A 33 -2.49 11.29 -9.95
N PHE A 34 -3.51 10.62 -10.49
CA PHE A 34 -4.90 10.99 -10.25
C PHE A 34 -5.51 10.16 -9.12
N PHE A 35 -5.79 10.83 -8.01
CA PHE A 35 -6.65 10.27 -6.97
C PHE A 35 -8.11 10.34 -7.42
N THR A 36 -8.81 9.21 -7.35
CA THR A 36 -10.28 9.20 -7.37
C THR A 36 -10.81 9.73 -6.03
N TYR A 37 -12.11 10.04 -5.98
CA TYR A 37 -12.74 10.65 -4.81
C TYR A 37 -12.49 9.87 -3.51
N ASP A 38 -12.58 8.54 -3.57
CA ASP A 38 -12.32 7.67 -2.42
C ASP A 38 -10.86 7.72 -1.98
N GLN A 39 -9.91 7.64 -2.92
CA GLN A 39 -8.48 7.66 -2.59
C GLN A 39 -8.03 9.01 -2.01
N ALA A 40 -8.59 10.13 -2.53
CA ALA A 40 -8.32 11.46 -2.01
C ALA A 40 -8.86 11.63 -0.58
N ARG A 41 -10.08 11.13 -0.32
CA ARG A 41 -10.67 11.12 1.01
C ARG A 41 -9.83 10.30 1.98
N ASP A 42 -9.40 9.11 1.59
CA ASP A 42 -8.61 8.22 2.44
C ASP A 42 -7.24 8.84 2.76
N ALA A 43 -6.56 9.43 1.76
CA ALA A 43 -5.31 10.15 1.96
C ALA A 43 -5.45 11.34 2.94
N LEU A 44 -6.58 12.06 2.88
CA LEU A 44 -6.86 13.16 3.79
C LEU A 44 -7.09 12.67 5.23
N PHE A 45 -7.69 11.50 5.43
CA PHE A 45 -7.80 10.91 6.76
C PHE A 45 -6.46 10.43 7.29
N VAL A 46 -5.64 9.78 6.46
CA VAL A 46 -4.26 9.42 6.84
C VAL A 46 -3.47 10.66 7.24
N LYS A 47 -3.59 11.76 6.49
CA LYS A 47 -2.99 13.04 6.85
C LYS A 47 -3.44 13.50 8.24
N ARG A 48 -4.75 13.47 8.54
CA ARG A 48 -5.28 13.88 9.87
C ARG A 48 -4.79 12.99 11.00
N MET A 49 -4.61 11.69 10.76
CA MET A 49 -4.04 10.78 11.76
C MET A 49 -2.57 11.12 12.05
N ILE A 50 -1.77 11.38 11.03
CA ILE A 50 -0.32 11.60 11.18
C ILE A 50 0.02 13.02 11.64
N VAL A 51 -0.62 14.02 11.04
CA VAL A 51 -0.33 15.44 11.27
C VAL A 51 -1.14 15.99 12.43
N ASP A 52 -2.46 15.77 12.39
CA ASP A 52 -3.40 16.35 13.35
C ASP A 52 -3.62 15.43 14.57
N HIS A 53 -3.02 14.23 14.57
CA HIS A 53 -3.13 13.23 15.64
C HIS A 53 -4.58 12.79 15.93
N GLU A 54 -5.48 12.94 14.95
CA GLU A 54 -6.88 12.53 15.04
C GLU A 54 -7.06 11.05 14.66
N TRP A 55 -6.87 10.17 15.62
CA TRP A 55 -7.09 8.73 15.42
C TRP A 55 -8.59 8.43 15.27
N ARG A 56 -8.92 7.60 14.27
CA ARG A 56 -10.29 7.13 14.04
C ARG A 56 -10.34 5.62 14.22
N LEU A 57 -11.33 5.16 14.99
CA LEU A 57 -11.60 3.74 15.21
C LEU A 57 -12.63 3.17 14.22
N LEU A 58 -13.21 4.03 13.38
CA LEU A 58 -14.17 3.68 12.34
C LEU A 58 -13.50 3.86 10.97
N GLY A 59 -13.79 2.95 10.03
CA GLY A 59 -13.30 3.03 8.65
C GLY A 59 -13.87 4.23 7.90
N THR A 60 -13.42 4.45 6.67
CA THR A 60 -13.83 5.63 5.90
C THR A 60 -15.31 5.53 5.51
N GLN A 61 -16.03 6.64 5.58
CA GLN A 61 -17.44 6.69 5.14
C GLN A 61 -17.49 6.47 3.64
N THR A 62 -18.41 5.63 3.16
CA THR A 62 -18.67 5.51 1.72
C THR A 62 -19.33 6.80 1.19
N SER A 63 -19.60 6.81 -0.11
CA SER A 63 -20.40 7.87 -0.75
C SER A 63 -21.84 7.96 -0.20
N LEU A 64 -22.29 6.96 0.58
CA LEU A 64 -23.59 6.96 1.24
C LEU A 64 -23.46 7.44 2.70
N PRO A 65 -24.18 8.52 3.08
CA PRO A 65 -24.18 9.02 4.46
C PRO A 65 -24.58 7.92 5.45
N GLY A 66 -23.80 7.78 6.53
CA GLY A 66 -24.08 6.81 7.60
C GLY A 66 -23.59 5.38 7.35
N MET A 67 -22.99 5.10 6.19
CA MET A 67 -22.40 3.80 5.88
C MET A 67 -20.87 3.88 5.93
N TYR A 68 -20.26 3.13 6.84
CA TYR A 68 -18.82 3.06 7.01
C TYR A 68 -18.29 1.78 6.38
N LEU A 69 -17.16 1.88 5.69
CA LEU A 69 -16.42 0.69 5.28
C LEU A 69 -15.89 0.01 6.55
N PRO A 70 -16.03 -1.32 6.66
CA PRO A 70 -15.33 -2.06 7.71
C PRO A 70 -13.81 -1.88 7.53
N PRO A 71 -13.04 -2.02 8.63
CA PRO A 71 -11.58 -1.93 8.59
C PRO A 71 -10.94 -2.99 7.68
#